data_AF-A0A7X9PJZ6-F1
#
_entry.id   AF-A0A7X9PJZ6-F1
#
_cell.length_a   1.000
_cell.length_b   1.000
_cell.length_c   1.000
_cell.angle_alpha   90.00
_cell.angle_beta   90.00
_cell.angle_gamma   90.00
#
_symmetry.space_group_name_H-M   'P 1'
#
loop_
_entity.id
_entity.type
_entity.pdbx_description
1 polymer ?
#
loop_
_entity_poly.entity_id
_entity_poly.type
_entity_poly.pdbx_seq_one_letter_code
_entity_poly.pdbx_strand_id
1 'polypeptide(L)'
;MINVFYYYYYLFYTKVLPDNQPHSTVVFTLSFSLSLIINGFINVIFAYLANYNILYYIMVGIFVAIMVVNYLVFYRTGKGKRLVEEKTKFFNNHRLSIFLTLLFFLITTSFLFWGPIYIKYILNAR
;
A
#
# COMPACT_ATOMS: atom_id res chain seq x y z
N MET A 1 7.78 -8.11 -6.89
CA MET A 1 6.33 -8.02 -6.59
C MET A 1 5.86 -6.56 -6.58
N ILE A 2 6.40 -5.71 -5.71
CA ILE A 2 6.03 -4.28 -5.60
C ILE A 2 6.11 -3.51 -6.94
N ASN A 3 7.11 -3.84 -7.77
CA ASN A 3 7.28 -3.26 -9.11
C ASN A 3 6.08 -3.53 -10.03
N VAL A 4 5.45 -4.71 -9.92
CA VAL A 4 4.28 -5.05 -10.73
C VAL A 4 3.08 -4.25 -10.24
N PHE A 5 2.86 -4.17 -8.92
CA PHE A 5 1.80 -3.31 -8.37
C PHE A 5 1.97 -1.85 -8.80
N TYR A 6 3.20 -1.32 -8.79
CA TYR A 6 3.50 0.01 -9.31
C TYR A 6 3.04 0.18 -10.76
N TYR A 7 3.42 -0.75 -11.65
CA TYR A 7 3.04 -0.69 -13.05
C TYR A 7 1.52 -0.78 -13.28
N TYR A 8 0.82 -1.66 -12.56
CA TYR A 8 -0.63 -1.81 -12.72
C TYR A 8 -1.42 -0.65 -12.10
N TYR A 9 -0.94 -0.06 -11.00
CA TYR A 9 -1.50 1.20 -10.50
C TYR A 9 -1.26 2.32 -11.51
N TYR A 10 -0.08 2.39 -12.12
CA TYR A 10 0.20 3.37 -13.18
C TYR A 10 -0.76 3.19 -14.37
N LEU A 11 -0.99 1.96 -14.81
CA LEU A 11 -1.97 1.67 -15.87
C LEU A 11 -3.38 2.09 -15.48
N PHE A 12 -3.77 1.90 -14.22
CA PHE A 12 -5.07 2.35 -13.72
C PHE A 12 -5.21 3.88 -13.80
N TYR A 13 -4.21 4.62 -13.30
CA TYR A 13 -4.19 6.09 -13.32
C TYR A 13 -3.90 6.73 -14.69
N THR A 14 -3.67 5.92 -15.72
CA THR A 14 -3.52 6.41 -17.10
C THR A 14 -4.67 6.01 -18.00
N LYS A 15 -5.29 4.84 -17.76
CA LYS A 15 -6.33 4.29 -18.65
C LYS A 15 -7.73 4.31 -18.06
N VAL A 16 -7.87 4.12 -16.76
CA VAL A 16 -9.19 4.00 -16.10
C VAL A 16 -9.58 5.31 -15.44
N LEU A 17 -8.63 5.93 -14.73
CA LEU A 17 -8.80 7.24 -14.11
C LEU A 17 -7.62 8.13 -14.48
N PRO A 18 -7.64 8.78 -15.66
CA PRO A 18 -6.52 9.57 -16.16
C PRO A 18 -6.13 10.69 -15.19
N ASP A 19 -4.87 10.66 -14.76
CA ASP A 19 -4.26 11.67 -13.90
C ASP A 19 -3.20 12.45 -14.67
N ASN A 20 -3.02 13.73 -14.33
CA ASN A 20 -1.96 14.60 -14.86
C ASN A 20 -0.57 14.18 -14.35
N GLN A 21 -0.48 13.57 -13.17
CA GLN A 21 0.79 13.13 -12.56
C GLN A 21 0.74 11.67 -12.06
N PRO A 22 0.56 10.70 -12.98
CA PRO A 22 0.29 9.31 -12.60
C PRO A 22 1.42 8.69 -11.78
N HIS A 23 2.69 9.04 -12.03
CA HIS A 23 3.81 8.51 -11.25
C HIS A 23 3.76 8.94 -9.77
N SER A 24 3.36 10.18 -9.48
CA SER A 24 3.26 10.70 -8.11
C SER A 24 2.10 10.03 -7.38
N THR A 25 0.95 9.92 -8.04
CA THR A 25 -0.27 9.31 -7.49
C THR A 25 -0.09 7.83 -7.22
N VAL A 26 0.67 7.12 -8.07
CA VAL A 26 1.05 5.72 -7.82
C VAL A 26 1.93 5.60 -6.58
N VAL A 27 2.96 6.44 -6.44
CA VAL A 27 3.83 6.41 -5.25
C VAL A 27 3.00 6.66 -3.99
N PHE A 28 2.10 7.65 -4.01
CA PHE A 28 1.21 7.95 -2.90
C PHE A 28 0.32 6.75 -2.55
N THR A 29 -0.42 6.23 -3.54
CA THR A 29 -1.41 5.16 -3.33
C THR A 29 -0.75 3.85 -2.90
N LEU A 30 0.37 3.49 -3.51
CA LEU A 30 1.14 2.31 -3.14
C LEU A 30 1.68 2.43 -1.70
N SER A 31 2.16 3.63 -1.33
CA SER A 31 2.63 3.90 0.03
C SER A 31 1.49 3.85 1.04
N PHE A 32 0.32 4.35 0.66
CA PHE A 32 -0.87 4.30 1.49
C PHE A 32 -1.30 2.85 1.74
N SER A 33 -1.46 2.05 0.68
CA SER A 33 -1.78 0.61 0.78
C SER A 33 -0.78 -0.15 1.66
N LEU A 34 0.52 0.10 1.49
CA LEU A 34 1.54 -0.55 2.32
C LEU A 34 1.47 -0.10 3.77
N SER A 35 1.23 1.19 4.02
CA SER A 35 1.10 1.73 5.38
C SER A 35 -0.10 1.15 6.12
N LEU A 36 -1.22 0.87 5.43
CA LEU A 36 -2.39 0.25 6.05
C LEU A 36 -2.09 -1.16 6.56
N ILE A 37 -1.38 -1.96 5.77
CA ILE A 37 -0.93 -3.30 6.19
C ILE A 37 0.00 -3.18 7.40
N ILE A 38 1.05 -2.34 7.30
CA ILE A 38 2.06 -2.23 8.34
C ILE A 38 1.46 -1.70 9.64
N ASN A 39 0.70 -0.61 9.58
CA ASN A 39 0.01 -0.06 10.74
C ASN A 39 -0.99 -1.07 11.33
N GLY A 40 -1.73 -1.80 10.48
CA GLY A 40 -2.65 -2.84 10.93
C GLY A 40 -1.96 -3.92 11.75
N PHE A 41 -0.87 -4.51 11.22
CA PHE A 41 -0.12 -5.55 11.93
C PHE A 41 0.54 -5.04 13.20
N ILE A 42 1.24 -3.91 13.14
CA ILE A 42 1.91 -3.34 14.32
C ILE A 42 0.86 -3.09 15.40
N ASN A 43 -0.28 -2.49 15.06
CA ASN A 43 -1.29 -2.18 16.06
C ASN A 43 -1.96 -3.42 16.67
N VAL A 44 -2.18 -4.48 15.89
CA VAL A 44 -2.65 -5.77 16.43
C VAL A 44 -1.63 -6.38 17.39
N ILE A 45 -0.34 -6.34 17.05
CA ILE A 45 0.75 -6.85 17.90
C ILE A 45 0.81 -6.07 19.22
N PHE A 46 0.76 -4.74 19.17
CA PHE A 46 0.78 -3.89 20.36
C PHE A 46 -0.47 -4.07 21.23
N ALA A 47 -1.65 -4.18 20.61
CA ALA A 47 -2.89 -4.47 21.34
C ALA A 47 -2.80 -5.83 22.05
N TYR A 48 -2.28 -6.86 21.39
CA TYR A 48 -2.18 -8.21 21.96
C TYR A 48 -1.12 -8.32 23.07
N LEU A 49 0.06 -7.74 22.87
CA LEU A 49 1.18 -7.90 23.82
C LEU A 49 1.13 -6.89 24.96
N ALA A 50 0.80 -5.62 24.67
CA ALA A 50 0.92 -4.51 25.60
C ALA A 50 -0.42 -3.88 26.03
N ASN A 51 -1.56 -4.43 25.56
CA ASN A 51 -2.91 -3.87 25.77
C ASN A 51 -3.00 -2.37 25.42
N TYR A 52 -2.30 -1.98 24.34
CA TYR A 52 -2.12 -0.59 23.97
C TYR A 52 -2.49 -0.36 22.51
N ASN A 53 -3.21 0.72 22.24
CA ASN A 53 -3.52 1.19 20.89
C ASN A 53 -2.53 2.28 20.48
N ILE A 54 -1.92 2.12 19.30
CA ILE A 54 -0.94 3.06 18.78
C ILE A 54 -1.60 4.41 18.49
N LEU A 55 -0.89 5.49 18.85
CA LEU A 55 -1.33 6.85 18.56
C LEU A 55 -1.39 7.08 17.06
N TYR A 56 -2.44 7.77 16.61
CA TYR A 56 -2.64 8.10 15.20
C TYR A 56 -1.46 8.87 14.59
N TYR A 57 -0.80 9.75 15.35
CA TYR A 57 0.38 10.48 14.89
C TYR A 57 1.54 9.55 14.50
N ILE A 58 1.73 8.44 15.23
CA ILE A 58 2.77 7.45 14.94
C ILE A 58 2.41 6.72 13.64
N MET A 59 1.14 6.37 13.43
CA MET A 59 0.68 5.72 12.20
C MET A 59 0.87 6.61 10.97
N VAL A 60 0.61 7.92 11.12
CA VAL A 60 0.88 8.92 10.07
C VAL A 60 2.39 9.02 9.83
N GLY A 61 3.21 9.01 10.87
CA GLY A 61 4.67 8.97 10.75
C GLY A 61 5.17 7.77 9.95
N ILE A 62 4.62 6.58 10.20
CA ILE A 62 4.92 5.35 9.43
C ILE A 62 4.54 5.53 7.97
N PHE A 63 3.35 6.06 7.68
CA PHE A 63 2.92 6.35 6.31
C PHE A 63 3.87 7.31 5.59
N VAL A 64 4.25 8.42 6.23
CA VAL A 64 5.19 9.39 5.66
C VAL A 64 6.55 8.75 5.40
N ALA A 65 7.07 7.95 6.34
CA ALA A 65 8.33 7.25 6.17
C ALA A 65 8.29 6.29 4.96
N ILE A 66 7.23 5.50 4.83
CA ILE A 66 7.03 4.61 3.67
C ILE A 66 6.94 5.41 2.38
N MET A 67 6.22 6.53 2.39
CA MET A 67 6.08 7.40 1.22
C MET A 67 7.42 7.98 0.78
N VAL A 68 8.26 8.43 1.72
CA VAL A 68 9.61 8.91 1.42
C VAL A 68 10.47 7.79 0.82
N VAL A 69 10.43 6.59 1.40
CA VAL A 69 11.18 5.43 0.86
C VAL A 69 10.73 5.11 -0.56
N ASN A 70 9.42 5.01 -0.81
CA ASN A 70 8.90 4.73 -2.15
C ASN A 70 9.19 5.86 -3.14
N TYR A 71 9.15 7.12 -2.72
CA TYR A 71 9.56 8.25 -3.54
C TYR A 71 11.03 8.14 -3.95
N LEU A 72 11.94 7.86 -3.00
CA LEU A 72 13.35 7.67 -3.29
C LEU A 72 13.56 6.48 -4.24
N VAL A 73 12.87 5.36 -4.01
CA VAL A 73 13.04 4.14 -4.80
C VAL A 73 12.46 4.28 -6.21
N PHE A 74 11.25 4.80 -6.39
CA PHE A 74 10.57 4.79 -7.70
C PHE A 74 10.75 6.08 -8.48
N TYR A 75 10.74 7.23 -7.81
CA TYR A 75 10.86 8.52 -8.47
C TYR A 75 12.32 8.91 -8.65
N ARG A 76 13.09 9.00 -7.55
CA ARG A 76 14.47 9.52 -7.59
C ARG A 76 15.44 8.63 -8.39
N THR A 77 15.32 7.31 -8.34
CA THR A 77 16.17 6.41 -9.15
C THR A 77 15.72 6.29 -10.62
N GLY A 78 14.56 6.85 -10.98
CA GLY A 78 13.92 6.65 -12.28
C GLY A 78 13.38 5.24 -12.52
N LYS A 79 13.39 4.36 -11.50
CA LYS A 79 12.89 2.99 -11.62
C LYS A 79 11.42 2.94 -12.05
N GLY A 80 10.59 3.86 -11.59
CA GLY A 80 9.18 3.94 -11.97
C GLY A 80 8.97 4.08 -13.49
N LYS A 81 9.83 4.86 -14.17
CA LYS A 81 9.78 5.02 -15.63
C LYS A 81 10.21 3.73 -16.35
N ARG A 82 11.32 3.11 -15.91
CA ARG A 82 11.81 1.84 -16.46
C ARG A 82 10.78 0.72 -16.38
N LEU A 83 10.05 0.63 -15.26
CA LEU A 83 9.00 -0.39 -15.08
C LEU A 83 7.83 -0.22 -16.06
N VAL A 84 7.51 1.01 -16.46
CA VAL A 84 6.48 1.29 -17.46
C VAL A 84 6.94 0.86 -18.85
N GLU A 85 8.22 1.08 -19.18
CA GLU A 85 8.83 0.65 -20.44
C GLU A 85 8.94 -0.88 -20.53
N GLU A 86 9.40 -1.53 -19.46
CA GLU A 86 9.54 -2.99 -19.35
C GLU A 86 8.18 -3.72 -19.32
N LYS A 87 7.09 -2.99 -19.02
CA LYS A 87 5.72 -3.53 -18.87
C LYS A 87 5.68 -4.75 -17.95
N THR A 88 6.30 -4.64 -16.77
CA THR A 88 6.52 -5.78 -15.86
C THR A 88 5.19 -6.45 -15.45
N LYS A 89 5.13 -7.79 -15.50
CA LYS A 89 3.94 -8.59 -15.15
C LYS A 89 4.27 -9.69 -14.16
N PHE A 90 3.28 -10.12 -13.37
CA PHE A 90 3.34 -11.38 -12.63
C PHE A 90 3.21 -12.55 -13.59
N PHE A 91 4.16 -13.50 -13.52
CA PHE A 91 4.16 -14.74 -14.31
C PHE A 91 3.94 -14.54 -15.82
N ASN A 92 4.36 -13.37 -16.34
CA ASN A 92 4.09 -12.91 -17.71
C ASN A 92 2.60 -12.87 -18.12
N ASN A 93 1.66 -13.01 -17.17
CA ASN A 93 0.22 -13.07 -17.42
C ASN A 93 -0.47 -11.76 -17.00
N HIS A 94 -1.10 -11.11 -17.97
CA HIS A 94 -1.77 -9.83 -17.76
C HIS A 94 -3.01 -9.93 -16.86
N ARG A 95 -3.89 -10.90 -17.11
CA ARG A 95 -5.15 -11.06 -16.35
C ARG A 95 -4.87 -11.39 -14.89
N LEU A 96 -3.92 -12.29 -14.65
CA LEU A 96 -3.50 -12.65 -13.29
C LEU A 96 -2.89 -11.47 -12.55
N SER A 97 -2.08 -10.64 -13.24
CA SER A 97 -1.51 -9.45 -12.62
C SER A 97 -2.55 -8.40 -12.23
N ILE A 98 -3.59 -8.19 -13.06
CA ILE A 98 -4.71 -7.32 -12.73
C ILE A 98 -5.44 -7.86 -11.50
N PHE A 99 -5.80 -9.14 -11.52
CA PHE A 99 -6.51 -9.79 -10.42
C PHE A 99 -5.73 -9.67 -9.11
N LEU A 100 -4.43 -9.98 -9.10
CA LEU A 100 -3.59 -9.85 -7.91
C LEU A 100 -3.47 -8.40 -7.43
N THR A 101 -3.38 -7.43 -8.35
CA THR A 101 -3.29 -6.01 -7.98
C THR A 101 -4.60 -5.52 -7.36
N LEU A 102 -5.74 -5.94 -7.92
CA LEU A 102 -7.06 -5.63 -7.37
C LEU A 102 -7.25 -6.27 -6.00
N LEU A 103 -6.91 -7.56 -5.88
CA LEU A 103 -6.97 -8.29 -4.62
C LEU A 103 -6.09 -7.63 -3.56
N PHE A 104 -4.85 -7.27 -3.90
CA PHE A 104 -3.95 -6.53 -3.01
C PHE A 104 -4.57 -5.21 -2.54
N PHE A 105 -5.12 -4.42 -3.46
CA PHE A 105 -5.76 -3.16 -3.11
C PHE A 105 -6.96 -3.36 -2.18
N LEU A 106 -7.84 -4.31 -2.48
CA LEU A 106 -9.01 -4.63 -1.65
C LEU A 106 -8.60 -5.12 -0.26
N ILE A 107 -7.61 -6.00 -0.16
CA ILE A 107 -7.09 -6.46 1.13
C ILE A 107 -6.52 -5.28 1.91
N THR A 108 -5.66 -4.45 1.30
CA THR A 108 -5.03 -3.31 2.00
C THR A 108 -6.05 -2.30 2.50
N THR A 109 -7.04 -1.95 1.67
CA THR A 109 -8.10 -1.00 2.03
C THR A 109 -9.06 -1.57 3.07
N SER A 110 -9.28 -2.89 3.09
CA SER A 110 -10.09 -3.53 4.13
C SER A 110 -9.56 -3.26 5.55
N PHE A 111 -8.23 -3.07 5.74
CA PHE A 111 -7.65 -2.76 7.05
C PHE A 111 -8.15 -1.43 7.65
N LEU A 112 -8.67 -0.50 6.84
CA LEU A 112 -9.31 0.73 7.34
C LEU A 112 -10.53 0.43 8.23
N PHE A 113 -11.26 -0.64 7.92
CA PHE A 113 -12.47 -1.01 8.63
C PHE A 113 -12.19 -2.09 9.66
N TRP A 114 -11.55 -3.18 9.22
CA TRP A 114 -11.32 -4.35 10.06
C TRP A 114 -10.27 -4.10 11.14
N GLY A 115 -9.23 -3.30 10.85
CA GLY A 115 -8.17 -3.00 11.80
C GLY A 115 -8.71 -2.45 13.13
N PRO A 116 -9.40 -1.30 13.14
CA PRO A 116 -9.99 -0.73 14.35
C PRO A 116 -10.95 -1.67 15.08
N ILE A 117 -11.74 -2.47 14.34
CA ILE A 117 -12.68 -3.44 14.92
C ILE A 117 -11.91 -4.53 15.69
N TYR A 118 -10.90 -5.13 15.07
CA TYR A 118 -10.09 -6.15 15.71
C TYR A 118 -9.34 -5.63 16.93
N ILE A 119 -8.76 -4.43 16.84
CA ILE A 119 -8.06 -3.81 17.97
C ILE A 119 -9.02 -3.60 19.14
N LYS A 120 -10.20 -3.04 18.89
CA LYS A 120 -11.22 -2.84 19.94
C LYS A 120 -11.63 -4.17 20.59
N TYR A 121 -11.81 -5.22 19.79
CA TYR A 121 -12.14 -6.55 20.31
C TYR A 121 -11.03 -7.10 21.21
N ILE A 122 -9.77 -7.00 20.78
CA ILE A 122 -8.61 -7.47 21.54
C ILE A 122 -8.47 -6.73 22.87
N LEU A 123 -8.58 -5.39 22.85
CA LEU A 123 -8.43 -4.56 24.05
C LEU A 123 -9.57 -4.76 25.06
N ASN A 124 -10.77 -5.12 24.59
CA ASN A 124 -11.92 -5.38 25.47
C ASN A 124 -11.98 -6.82 26.00
N ALA A 125 -11.31 -7.76 25.34
CA ALA A 125 -11.30 -9.17 25.72
C ALA A 125 -10.28 -9.51 26.82
N ARG A 126 -9.47 -8.54 27.24
CA ARG A 126 -8.40 -8.67 28.24
C ARG A 126 -8.64 -7.72 29.41
#